data_AF-A0AAN7X777-F1
#
_entry.id   AF-A0AAN7X777-F1
#
_cell.length_a   1.000
_cell.length_b   1.000
_cell.length_c   1.000
_cell.angle_alpha   90.00
_cell.angle_beta   90.00
_cell.angle_gamma   90.00
#
_symmetry.space_group_name_H-M   'P 1'
#
loop_
_entity.id
_entity.type
_entity.pdbx_description
1 polymer ?
#
loop_
_entity_poly.entity_id
_entity_poly.type
_entity_poly.pdbx_seq_one_letter_code
_entity_poly.pdbx_strand_id
1 'polypeptide(L)'
;MALRSLSWCLGAALALFCGSSWPQVHSSLAPENEVPLRPTTWFPEGKITSVTLPKGRTRRLYFTLKKKAPGMSVTVSPCDLPIEWSLAARTLKDKPIKSLQWSTKKSTPEVWWQGPGSEEKIYSFTGSAVDTYRGPSKSHATIYILRLRSKQQKTRATVYLYEGLGPSGAFPLLPADPRVHTLGVGMTSVTLSWAPSASITSLPQTQKSYDYCVLVNSQKNYPSGTESVCTVSELLPETQYYFDVFVIDRLNGTSMAYKGTFARTHEEARAAIVTLREGELRWVTFSDRGSNSEQFFNFRPRGFQQSGLLTLQSCGGGEKVKVTVSSKGQVLTSQAVRGDLAHIWLQGSPSYLIHLEKEGTTPSKMSDAVDPALGGLMASVKMQTSSAYHRRGVPSLPSTLQIKSFNRLRGCNSVTLAWMGTEERSLYCVYRRKLGEHGAEAGGAEALTSPCLGPESRSDTERVLCKYFQELNPRRAVTTAVIGGLEPGMAYVFDVYLMRRWGIPIKYASKMLKTRKEC
;
A
#
# COMPACT_ATOMS: atom_id res chain seq x y z
N MET A 1 -92.52 1.23 13.80
CA MET A 1 -92.00 0.01 13.16
C MET A 1 -90.86 -0.49 14.04
N ALA A 2 -91.16 -1.37 15.00
CA ALA A 2 -91.07 -2.83 14.84
C ALA A 2 -89.59 -3.27 14.85
N LEU A 3 -89.11 -4.21 15.67
CA LEU A 3 -89.72 -5.13 16.63
C LEU A 3 -88.52 -5.78 17.38
N ARG A 4 -88.64 -6.03 18.70
CA ARG A 4 -88.37 -7.33 19.41
C ARG A 4 -86.98 -8.03 19.21
N SER A 5 -86.33 -8.68 20.20
CA SER A 5 -86.82 -9.36 21.41
C SER A 5 -85.71 -10.23 22.03
N LEU A 6 -85.62 -10.25 23.38
CA LEU A 6 -85.34 -11.39 24.30
C LEU A 6 -83.96 -12.10 24.21
N SER A 7 -83.36 -12.70 25.25
CA SER A 7 -83.81 -13.19 26.58
C SER A 7 -82.54 -13.58 27.38
N TRP A 8 -82.39 -13.20 28.67
CA TRP A 8 -82.48 -14.09 29.87
C TRP A 8 -81.43 -15.23 29.95
N CYS A 9 -80.68 -15.52 31.03
CA CYS A 9 -80.94 -15.59 32.48
C CYS A 9 -79.56 -15.60 33.22
N LEU A 10 -79.32 -14.89 34.33
CA LEU A 10 -79.70 -15.13 35.75
C LEU A 10 -78.80 -16.11 36.54
N GLY A 11 -78.39 -15.63 37.73
CA GLY A 11 -77.71 -16.33 38.84
C GLY A 11 -76.56 -15.45 39.40
N ALA A 12 -76.72 -14.48 40.33
CA ALA A 12 -77.25 -14.53 41.71
C ALA A 12 -76.65 -15.71 42.51
N ALA A 13 -76.02 -15.58 43.69
CA ALA A 13 -76.17 -14.64 44.79
C ALA A 13 -74.94 -14.79 45.74
N LEU A 14 -74.44 -13.69 46.36
CA LEU A 14 -74.47 -13.38 47.82
C LEU A 14 -73.77 -14.41 48.74
N ALA A 15 -72.95 -14.06 49.73
CA ALA A 15 -73.19 -13.04 50.75
C ALA A 15 -71.99 -12.97 51.75
N LEU A 16 -71.51 -11.77 52.13
CA LEU A 16 -71.56 -11.21 53.51
C LEU A 16 -70.30 -11.50 54.40
N PHE A 17 -69.78 -10.65 55.30
CA PHE A 17 -70.23 -9.42 55.97
C PHE A 17 -69.01 -8.72 56.65
N CYS A 18 -69.07 -7.38 56.82
CA CYS A 18 -68.41 -6.51 57.83
C CYS A 18 -66.85 -6.46 57.88
N GLY A 19 -66.14 -5.33 57.92
CA GLY A 19 -66.44 -3.95 58.32
C GLY A 19 -65.72 -3.58 59.62
N SER A 20 -64.58 -2.86 59.55
CA SER A 20 -64.17 -1.73 60.44
C SER A 20 -62.65 -1.40 60.41
N SER A 21 -62.34 -0.22 59.88
CA SER A 21 -61.44 0.83 60.43
C SER A 21 -60.19 0.48 61.29
N TRP A 22 -58.99 0.83 60.80
CA TRP A 22 -57.97 1.77 61.39
C TRP A 22 -56.65 1.75 60.56
N PRO A 23 -55.83 2.82 60.61
CA PRO A 23 -54.80 3.09 59.61
C PRO A 23 -53.44 2.46 59.99
N GLN A 24 -52.83 1.69 59.09
CA GLN A 24 -51.49 1.16 59.31
C GLN A 24 -50.47 1.93 58.46
N VAL A 25 -49.80 2.87 59.14
CA VAL A 25 -48.52 3.46 58.74
C VAL A 25 -47.52 2.31 58.58
N HIS A 26 -47.18 1.95 57.35
CA HIS A 26 -46.02 1.12 57.08
C HIS A 26 -44.88 2.00 56.57
N SER A 27 -44.02 2.35 57.52
CA SER A 27 -42.65 2.80 57.31
C SER A 27 -41.94 1.81 56.37
N SER A 28 -41.75 2.20 55.12
CA SER A 28 -40.98 1.43 54.15
C SER A 28 -39.49 1.61 54.44
N LEU A 29 -38.91 0.64 55.15
CA LEU A 29 -37.47 0.46 55.31
C LEU A 29 -36.80 0.38 53.92
N ALA A 30 -35.72 1.13 53.75
CA ALA A 30 -34.93 1.21 52.53
C ALA A 30 -34.33 -0.16 52.14
N PRO A 31 -34.16 -0.45 50.84
CA PRO A 31 -33.75 -1.77 50.31
C PRO A 31 -32.25 -2.08 50.47
N GLU A 32 -31.53 -1.42 51.39
CA GLU A 32 -30.06 -1.48 51.45
C GLU A 32 -29.48 -2.73 52.14
N ASN A 33 -30.32 -3.62 52.70
CA ASN A 33 -29.86 -4.77 53.50
C ASN A 33 -30.22 -6.15 52.92
N GLU A 34 -30.47 -6.28 51.61
CA GLU A 34 -30.61 -7.61 51.01
C GLU A 34 -29.26 -8.35 50.92
N VAL A 35 -29.18 -9.48 51.63
CA VAL A 35 -28.11 -10.48 51.53
C VAL A 35 -28.05 -11.00 50.09
N PRO A 36 -26.88 -11.00 49.41
CA PRO A 36 -26.84 -11.42 48.00
C PRO A 36 -27.07 -12.93 47.88
N LEU A 37 -28.26 -13.34 47.48
CA LEU A 37 -28.59 -14.73 47.07
C LEU A 37 -27.93 -15.15 45.73
N ARG A 38 -26.92 -14.41 45.25
CA ARG A 38 -26.20 -14.67 44.00
C ARG A 38 -24.76 -15.09 44.29
N PRO A 39 -24.10 -15.89 43.42
CA PRO A 39 -22.71 -16.27 43.62
C PRO A 39 -21.85 -15.02 43.82
N THR A 40 -21.26 -14.89 45.01
CA THR A 40 -20.36 -13.79 45.35
C THR A 40 -19.10 -13.93 44.49
N THR A 41 -18.86 -12.96 43.61
CA THR A 41 -17.66 -12.98 42.76
C THR A 41 -16.49 -12.40 43.54
N TRP A 42 -15.66 -13.27 44.10
CA TRP A 42 -14.40 -12.92 44.73
C TRP A 42 -13.35 -12.64 43.64
N PHE A 43 -12.64 -11.52 43.72
CA PHE A 43 -11.55 -11.22 42.79
C PHE A 43 -10.20 -11.27 43.49
N PRO A 44 -9.23 -12.04 42.96
CA PRO A 44 -7.95 -12.29 43.61
C PRO A 44 -6.94 -11.14 43.41
N GLU A 45 -5.99 -11.04 44.34
CA GLU A 45 -4.80 -10.18 44.23
C GLU A 45 -3.90 -10.62 43.06
N GLY A 46 -3.28 -9.66 42.38
CA GLY A 46 -2.21 -9.91 41.40
C GLY A 46 -2.68 -10.48 40.06
N LYS A 47 -4.00 -10.59 39.83
CA LYS A 47 -4.57 -11.09 38.58
C LYS A 47 -5.51 -10.07 37.94
N ILE A 48 -5.30 -9.83 36.63
CA ILE A 48 -6.21 -9.01 35.83
C ILE A 48 -7.51 -9.79 35.60
N THR A 49 -8.62 -9.21 36.04
CA THR A 49 -9.96 -9.81 35.91
C THR A 49 -10.79 -9.01 34.90
N SER A 50 -11.20 -9.62 33.79
CA SER A 50 -12.11 -9.00 32.82
C SER A 50 -13.56 -9.19 33.24
N VAL A 51 -14.30 -8.09 33.36
CA VAL A 51 -15.70 -8.05 33.80
C VAL A 51 -16.56 -7.54 32.66
N THR A 52 -17.60 -8.30 32.31
CA THR A 52 -18.62 -7.85 31.35
C THR A 52 -19.72 -7.08 32.09
N LEU A 53 -19.95 -5.84 31.69
CA LEU A 53 -20.91 -4.91 32.29
C LEU A 53 -22.13 -4.77 31.38
N PRO A 54 -23.29 -5.35 31.74
CA PRO A 54 -24.54 -5.11 31.03
C PRO A 54 -25.01 -3.67 31.22
N LYS A 55 -25.71 -3.13 30.22
CA LYS A 55 -26.30 -1.79 30.30
C LYS A 55 -27.16 -1.64 31.55
N GLY A 56 -26.91 -0.58 32.33
CA GLY A 56 -27.70 -0.18 33.49
C GLY A 56 -27.53 -1.04 34.75
N ARG A 57 -26.92 -2.23 34.65
CA ARG A 57 -26.76 -3.17 35.79
C ARG A 57 -25.41 -2.98 36.47
N THR A 58 -25.42 -2.93 37.80
CA THR A 58 -24.21 -2.88 38.63
C THR A 58 -23.66 -4.28 38.87
N ARG A 59 -22.39 -4.51 38.52
CA ARG A 59 -21.62 -5.69 38.94
C ARG A 59 -20.88 -5.37 40.23
N ARG A 60 -20.90 -6.32 41.18
CA ARG A 60 -20.21 -6.22 42.47
C ARG A 60 -19.11 -7.27 42.54
N LEU A 61 -17.89 -6.85 42.83
CA LEU A 61 -16.75 -7.72 43.09
C LEU A 61 -16.30 -7.53 44.54
N TYR A 62 -15.87 -8.61 45.18
CA TYR A 62 -15.51 -8.62 46.60
C TYR A 62 -14.07 -9.09 46.81
N PHE A 63 -13.38 -8.48 47.78
CA PHE A 63 -12.04 -8.89 48.19
C PHE A 63 -11.77 -8.56 49.65
N THR A 64 -10.78 -9.25 50.22
CA THR A 64 -10.24 -9.02 51.57
C THR A 64 -8.73 -8.89 51.46
N LEU A 65 -8.14 -8.05 52.32
CA LEU A 65 -6.69 -7.86 52.37
C LEU A 65 -6.04 -8.83 53.35
N LYS A 66 -4.76 -9.14 53.17
CA LYS A 66 -3.97 -9.88 54.16
C LYS A 66 -3.86 -9.10 55.48
N LYS A 67 -3.78 -9.82 56.61
CA LYS A 67 -3.79 -9.27 58.00
C LYS A 67 -2.76 -8.17 58.31
N LYS A 68 -1.74 -7.97 57.48
CA LYS A 68 -0.69 -6.96 57.64
C LYS A 68 -0.43 -6.15 56.37
N ALA A 69 -1.38 -6.12 55.42
CA ALA A 69 -1.22 -5.31 54.23
C ALA A 69 -1.18 -3.82 54.63
N PRO A 70 -0.12 -3.06 54.30
CA PRO A 70 0.01 -1.66 54.72
C PRO A 70 -0.87 -0.70 53.90
N GLY A 71 -1.32 -1.14 52.73
CA GLY A 71 -2.17 -0.38 51.81
C GLY A 71 -2.63 -1.25 50.65
N MET A 72 -3.49 -0.71 49.79
CA MET A 72 -3.91 -1.36 48.56
C MET A 72 -4.09 -0.36 47.42
N SER A 73 -4.06 -0.91 46.20
CA SER A 73 -4.46 -0.20 45.01
C SER A 73 -5.42 -1.03 44.16
N VAL A 74 -6.41 -0.35 43.59
CA VAL A 74 -7.41 -0.94 42.71
C VAL A 74 -7.40 -0.15 41.41
N THR A 75 -7.00 -0.79 40.32
CA THR A 75 -6.98 -0.21 38.98
C THR A 75 -8.15 -0.74 38.17
N VAL A 76 -8.90 0.17 37.54
CA VAL A 76 -10.03 -0.16 36.66
C VAL A 76 -9.77 0.48 35.30
N SER A 77 -9.81 -0.33 34.25
CA SER A 77 -9.63 0.11 32.86
C SER A 77 -10.88 -0.23 32.02
N PRO A 78 -11.60 0.77 31.49
CA PRO A 78 -12.70 0.57 30.56
C PRO A 78 -12.17 0.12 29.18
N CYS A 79 -12.85 -0.80 28.49
CA CYS A 79 -12.43 -1.25 27.15
C CYS A 79 -12.94 -0.36 26.01
N ASP A 80 -14.25 -0.05 26.02
CA ASP A 80 -14.91 0.55 24.86
C ASP A 80 -15.67 1.84 25.19
N LEU A 81 -16.40 1.84 26.32
CA LEU A 81 -17.32 2.91 26.71
C LEU A 81 -17.03 3.41 28.13
N PRO A 82 -17.41 4.67 28.45
CA PRO A 82 -17.26 5.19 29.80
C PRO A 82 -18.10 4.37 30.79
N ILE A 83 -17.51 4.12 31.96
CA ILE A 83 -18.12 3.38 33.06
C ILE A 83 -18.12 4.22 34.34
N GLU A 84 -18.97 3.83 35.27
CA GLU A 84 -19.00 4.34 36.64
C GLU A 84 -18.55 3.24 37.57
N TRP A 85 -17.61 3.53 38.46
CA TRP A 85 -17.21 2.60 39.49
C TRP A 85 -17.01 3.25 40.85
N SER A 86 -17.21 2.46 41.91
CA SER A 86 -16.99 2.91 43.28
C SER A 86 -16.44 1.80 44.15
N LEU A 87 -15.54 2.16 45.06
CA LEU A 87 -15.00 1.27 46.08
C LEU A 87 -15.60 1.62 47.44
N ALA A 88 -16.06 0.61 48.15
CA ALA A 88 -16.54 0.75 49.53
C ALA A 88 -15.84 -0.27 50.44
N ALA A 89 -15.68 0.09 51.71
CA ALA A 89 -15.21 -0.79 52.77
C ALA A 89 -16.35 -1.05 53.76
N ARG A 90 -16.66 -2.32 53.98
CA ARG A 90 -17.59 -2.76 55.02
C ARG A 90 -16.80 -3.32 56.19
N THR A 91 -16.78 -2.60 57.30
CA THR A 91 -16.11 -3.02 58.54
C THR A 91 -17.13 -3.67 59.47
N LEU A 92 -16.83 -4.85 60.01
CA LEU A 92 -17.64 -5.50 61.03
C LEU A 92 -17.37 -4.87 62.41
N LYS A 93 -18.43 -4.51 63.15
CA LYS A 93 -18.31 -3.89 64.49
C LYS A 93 -17.87 -4.88 65.57
N ASP A 94 -18.23 -6.16 65.43
CA ASP A 94 -17.94 -7.20 66.43
C ASP A 94 -16.91 -8.21 65.92
N LYS A 95 -15.97 -8.62 66.80
CA LYS A 95 -15.19 -9.84 66.58
C LYS A 95 -16.18 -11.01 66.42
N PRO A 96 -15.98 -11.94 65.46
CA PRO A 96 -16.87 -13.09 65.35
C PRO A 96 -16.95 -13.80 66.70
N ILE A 97 -18.19 -13.95 67.21
CA ILE A 97 -18.49 -14.55 68.50
C ILE A 97 -17.86 -15.95 68.52
N LYS A 98 -16.95 -16.19 69.47
CA LYS A 98 -16.24 -17.48 69.64
C LYS A 98 -17.14 -18.64 70.13
N SER A 99 -18.46 -18.49 70.16
CA SER A 99 -19.38 -19.48 70.72
C SER A 99 -20.48 -19.86 69.73
N LEU A 100 -20.15 -20.71 68.77
CA LEU A 100 -21.06 -21.77 68.33
C LEU A 100 -20.24 -22.85 67.62
N GLN A 101 -20.40 -24.10 68.06
CA GLN A 101 -19.74 -25.27 67.47
C GLN A 101 -19.91 -25.27 65.95
N TRP A 102 -18.79 -25.12 65.25
CA TRP A 102 -18.75 -24.90 63.82
C TRP A 102 -18.70 -26.24 63.07
N SER A 103 -19.78 -26.59 62.38
CA SER A 103 -19.73 -27.63 61.35
C SER A 103 -19.03 -27.09 60.10
N THR A 104 -18.04 -27.82 59.62
CA THR A 104 -17.07 -27.46 58.57
C THR A 104 -17.64 -27.28 57.15
N LYS A 105 -18.97 -27.09 57.00
CA LYS A 105 -19.65 -27.19 55.68
C LYS A 105 -20.41 -25.95 55.20
N LYS A 106 -20.51 -24.85 55.96
CA LYS A 106 -21.12 -23.60 55.44
C LYS A 106 -20.05 -22.60 55.04
N SER A 107 -20.08 -22.24 53.76
CA SER A 107 -19.17 -21.30 53.10
C SER A 107 -19.07 -19.98 53.87
N THR A 108 -17.83 -19.52 54.01
CA THR A 108 -17.37 -18.28 54.64
C THR A 108 -18.08 -16.95 54.29
N PRO A 109 -18.89 -16.76 53.22
CA PRO A 109 -19.57 -15.48 52.98
C PRO A 109 -20.76 -15.17 53.90
N GLU A 110 -21.58 -16.15 54.29
CA GLU A 110 -22.88 -15.90 54.96
C GLU A 110 -22.73 -15.15 56.30
N VAL A 111 -21.64 -15.42 57.03
CA VAL A 111 -21.40 -14.85 58.37
C VAL A 111 -21.00 -13.38 58.35
N TRP A 112 -20.45 -12.86 57.25
CA TRP A 112 -20.07 -11.45 57.14
C TRP A 112 -21.25 -10.53 56.82
N TRP A 113 -22.38 -11.09 56.36
CA TRP A 113 -23.55 -10.32 55.96
C TRP A 113 -24.58 -10.12 57.08
N GLN A 114 -24.54 -10.95 58.14
CA GLN A 114 -25.55 -10.95 59.22
C GLN A 114 -25.23 -10.01 60.39
N GLY A 115 -24.00 -9.48 60.49
CA GLY A 115 -23.61 -8.58 61.59
C GLY A 115 -23.86 -7.08 61.30
N PRO A 116 -23.98 -6.23 62.34
CA PRO A 116 -24.06 -4.78 62.20
C PRO A 116 -22.73 -4.24 61.65
N GLY A 117 -22.64 -4.11 60.32
CA GLY A 117 -21.48 -3.56 59.62
C GLY A 117 -21.73 -2.12 59.18
N SER A 118 -20.71 -1.27 59.26
CA SER A 118 -20.73 0.06 58.63
C SER A 118 -20.09 -0.05 57.24
N GLU A 119 -20.79 0.38 56.20
CA GLU A 119 -20.25 0.50 54.85
C GLU A 119 -19.87 1.95 54.55
N GLU A 120 -18.58 2.19 54.32
CA GLU A 120 -18.03 3.50 53.98
C GLU A 120 -17.61 3.49 52.50
N LYS A 121 -18.17 4.40 51.69
CA LYS A 121 -17.72 4.60 50.31
C LYS A 121 -16.39 5.38 50.33
N ILE A 122 -15.32 4.75 49.86
CA ILE A 122 -13.97 5.29 49.93
C ILE A 122 -13.59 6.02 48.64
N TYR A 123 -14.14 5.60 47.49
CA TYR A 123 -13.78 6.17 46.20
C TYR A 123 -14.89 6.02 45.17
N SER A 124 -14.94 6.94 44.20
CA SER A 124 -15.72 6.76 42.97
C SER A 124 -15.16 7.56 41.81
N PHE A 125 -15.28 6.98 40.63
CA PHE A 125 -14.86 7.56 39.37
C PHE A 125 -15.85 7.25 38.26
N THR A 126 -15.97 8.19 37.32
CA THR A 126 -16.77 8.05 36.10
C THR A 126 -15.95 8.54 34.92
N GLY A 127 -15.74 7.68 33.92
CA GLY A 127 -14.96 8.04 32.74
C GLY A 127 -14.62 6.85 31.85
N SER A 128 -13.93 7.14 30.74
CA SER A 128 -13.37 6.14 29.81
C SER A 128 -11.87 5.90 29.98
N ALA A 129 -11.20 6.73 30.80
CA ALA A 129 -9.79 6.58 31.11
C ALA A 129 -9.56 5.49 32.17
N VAL A 130 -8.35 4.91 32.16
CA VAL A 130 -7.87 4.06 33.24
C VAL A 130 -7.74 4.91 34.50
N ASP A 131 -8.28 4.39 35.61
CA ASP A 131 -8.25 5.08 36.89
C ASP A 131 -7.83 4.12 38.00
N THR A 132 -7.09 4.64 38.99
CA THR A 132 -6.51 3.84 40.07
C THR A 132 -6.69 4.49 41.43
N TYR A 133 -7.41 3.81 42.30
CA TYR A 133 -7.45 4.16 43.71
C TYR A 133 -6.19 3.66 44.42
N ARG A 134 -5.60 4.48 45.29
CA ARG A 134 -4.55 4.09 46.23
C ARG A 134 -4.92 4.56 47.63
N GLY A 135 -4.80 3.69 48.62
CA GLY A 135 -5.09 4.06 49.99
C GLY A 135 -4.65 3.05 51.03
N PRO A 136 -4.78 3.41 52.32
CA PRO A 136 -4.41 2.54 53.43
C PRO A 136 -5.40 1.39 53.58
N SER A 137 -4.93 0.28 54.10
CA SER A 137 -5.81 -0.81 54.54
C SER A 137 -6.62 -0.36 55.77
N LYS A 138 -7.86 -0.83 55.86
CA LYS A 138 -8.74 -0.65 57.02
C LYS A 138 -8.56 -1.87 57.95
N SER A 139 -9.27 -1.89 59.08
CA SER A 139 -9.20 -2.95 60.10
C SER A 139 -9.26 -4.37 59.50
N HIS A 140 -8.66 -5.35 60.18
CA HIS A 140 -8.55 -6.75 59.74
C HIS A 140 -9.90 -7.48 59.54
N ALA A 141 -11.01 -6.88 59.94
CA ALA A 141 -12.38 -7.36 59.72
C ALA A 141 -13.13 -6.49 58.69
N THR A 142 -12.47 -6.16 57.57
CA THR A 142 -13.05 -5.34 56.49
C THR A 142 -13.17 -6.14 55.19
N ILE A 143 -14.35 -6.10 54.57
CA ILE A 143 -14.58 -6.55 53.19
C ILE A 143 -14.65 -5.33 52.29
N TYR A 144 -13.94 -5.38 51.17
CA TYR A 144 -14.01 -4.34 50.16
C TYR A 144 -14.96 -4.73 49.03
N ILE A 145 -15.76 -3.77 48.57
CA ILE A 145 -16.80 -3.93 47.57
C ILE A 145 -16.53 -2.98 46.41
N LEU A 146 -16.17 -3.55 45.27
CA LEU A 146 -16.01 -2.81 44.02
C LEU A 146 -17.31 -2.91 43.22
N ARG A 147 -17.96 -1.77 42.99
CA ARG A 147 -19.18 -1.66 42.17
C ARG A 147 -18.81 -1.08 40.82
N LEU A 148 -19.19 -1.74 39.73
CA LEU A 148 -18.96 -1.30 38.35
C LEU A 148 -20.30 -1.25 37.59
N ARG A 149 -20.52 -0.19 36.81
CA ARG A 149 -21.75 0.01 36.04
C ARG A 149 -21.44 0.69 34.72
N SER A 150 -22.11 0.28 33.64
CA SER A 150 -22.16 1.06 32.41
C SER A 150 -23.55 1.66 32.21
N LYS A 151 -23.62 2.97 31.95
CA LYS A 151 -24.89 3.69 31.72
C LYS A 151 -25.38 3.54 30.28
N GLN A 152 -24.47 3.58 29.31
CA GLN A 152 -24.82 3.75 27.90
C GLN A 152 -25.19 2.42 27.22
N GLN A 153 -24.27 1.45 27.20
CA GLN A 153 -24.45 0.15 26.54
C GLN A 153 -23.73 -0.98 27.29
N LYS A 154 -23.74 -2.19 26.73
CA LYS A 154 -22.93 -3.31 27.23
C LYS A 154 -21.47 -3.03 26.90
N THR A 155 -20.58 -3.11 27.88
CA THR A 155 -19.13 -2.90 27.71
C THR A 155 -18.35 -3.91 28.54
N ARG A 156 -17.04 -3.97 28.33
CA ARG A 156 -16.10 -4.68 29.21
C ARG A 156 -15.25 -3.69 29.98
N ALA A 157 -14.77 -4.13 31.14
CA ALA A 157 -13.76 -3.45 31.92
C ALA A 157 -12.79 -4.49 32.48
N THR A 158 -11.53 -4.11 32.66
CA THR A 158 -10.55 -4.92 33.38
C THR A 158 -10.29 -4.31 34.75
N VAL A 159 -10.12 -5.18 35.75
CA VAL A 159 -9.89 -4.80 37.15
C VAL A 159 -8.63 -5.49 37.63
N TYR A 160 -7.79 -4.76 38.35
CA TYR A 160 -6.57 -5.27 38.97
C TYR A 160 -6.46 -4.82 40.42
N LEU A 161 -6.14 -5.76 41.32
CA LEU A 161 -5.90 -5.53 42.75
C LEU A 161 -4.44 -5.78 43.09
N TYR A 162 -3.85 -4.85 43.84
CA TYR A 162 -2.51 -4.99 44.37
C TYR A 162 -2.46 -4.56 45.84
N GLU A 163 -1.86 -5.39 46.70
CA GLU A 163 -1.62 -5.08 48.12
C GLU A 163 -0.21 -4.47 48.29
N GLY A 164 -0.14 -3.21 48.72
CA GLY A 164 1.13 -2.49 48.89
C GLY A 164 0.98 -0.96 48.85
N LEU A 165 2.02 -0.25 49.33
CA LEU A 165 2.08 1.22 49.36
C LEU A 165 2.70 1.85 48.09
N GLY A 166 3.29 1.03 47.21
CA GLY A 166 3.96 1.47 45.98
C GLY A 166 3.12 1.31 44.71
N PRO A 167 3.58 1.83 43.55
CA PRO A 167 3.00 1.45 42.26
C PRO A 167 3.12 -0.07 42.09
N SER A 168 2.07 -0.70 41.57
CA SER A 168 2.05 -2.17 41.41
C SER A 168 3.12 -2.71 40.47
N GLY A 169 3.74 -1.85 39.66
CA GLY A 169 4.66 -2.24 38.58
C GLY A 169 3.99 -3.06 37.46
N ALA A 170 2.69 -3.33 37.59
CA ALA A 170 1.94 -4.23 36.73
C ALA A 170 1.39 -3.54 35.48
N PHE A 171 1.55 -2.23 35.31
CA PHE A 171 1.19 -1.54 34.07
C PHE A 171 2.33 -0.58 33.70
N PRO A 172 2.70 -0.47 32.41
CA PRO A 172 3.67 0.51 31.96
C PRO A 172 3.24 1.95 32.31
N LEU A 173 4.20 2.81 32.63
CA LEU A 173 3.93 4.22 32.94
C LEU A 173 3.99 5.07 31.67
N LEU A 174 2.92 5.81 31.38
CA LEU A 174 2.91 6.75 30.27
C LEU A 174 3.75 8.00 30.59
N PRO A 175 4.36 8.63 29.58
CA PRO A 175 5.04 9.93 29.73
C PRO A 175 4.04 11.04 30.03
N ALA A 176 4.54 12.22 30.43
CA ALA A 176 3.72 13.40 30.70
C ALA A 176 2.88 13.83 29.48
N ASP A 177 3.45 13.69 28.26
CA ASP A 177 2.73 13.86 27.00
C ASP A 177 2.60 12.51 26.28
N PRO A 178 1.45 11.82 26.38
CA PRO A 178 1.22 10.53 25.74
C PRO A 178 0.75 10.66 24.28
N ARG A 179 0.89 11.81 23.62
CA ARG A 179 0.44 12.00 22.23
C ARG A 179 1.39 11.34 21.23
N VAL A 180 0.79 10.73 20.21
CA VAL A 180 1.50 10.27 19.01
C VAL A 180 1.53 11.40 17.99
N HIS A 181 2.71 11.69 17.46
CA HIS A 181 2.96 12.71 16.46
C HIS A 181 3.27 12.06 15.10
N THR A 182 2.87 12.74 14.03
CA THR A 182 3.23 12.36 12.67
C THR A 182 4.49 13.11 12.27
N LEU A 183 5.59 12.39 12.02
CA LEU A 183 6.86 12.99 11.58
C LEU A 183 6.91 13.20 10.07
N GLY A 184 6.35 12.24 9.32
CA GLY A 184 6.40 12.25 7.86
C GLY A 184 5.27 11.44 7.27
N VAL A 185 4.78 11.88 6.11
CA VAL A 185 3.73 11.22 5.36
C VAL A 185 4.23 11.03 3.93
N GLY A 186 4.18 9.80 3.45
CA GLY A 186 4.44 9.42 2.06
C GLY A 186 3.15 9.07 1.31
N MET A 187 3.31 8.57 0.09
CA MET A 187 2.18 8.07 -0.71
C MET A 187 1.65 6.74 -0.15
N THR A 188 2.54 5.88 0.34
CA THR A 188 2.21 4.53 0.81
C THR A 188 2.80 4.24 2.19
N SER A 189 3.23 5.28 2.90
CA SER A 189 3.84 5.15 4.22
C SER A 189 3.56 6.35 5.11
N VAL A 190 3.59 6.13 6.43
CA VAL A 190 3.48 7.17 7.46
C VAL A 190 4.50 6.87 8.55
N THR A 191 5.29 7.87 8.92
CA THR A 191 6.25 7.80 10.03
C THR A 191 5.69 8.52 11.24
N LEU A 192 5.65 7.81 12.36
CA LEU A 192 5.12 8.27 13.64
C LEU A 192 6.22 8.38 14.68
N SER A 193 6.02 9.26 15.66
CA SER A 193 6.86 9.37 16.86
C SER A 193 6.05 9.64 18.11
N TRP A 194 6.57 9.24 19.27
CA TRP A 194 5.96 9.50 20.57
C TRP A 194 7.02 9.66 21.66
N ALA A 195 6.64 10.19 22.82
CA ALA A 195 7.56 10.27 23.96
C ALA A 195 7.80 8.87 24.58
N PRO A 196 9.05 8.48 24.90
CA PRO A 196 9.32 7.21 25.56
C PRO A 196 8.66 7.10 26.95
N SER A 197 8.07 5.95 27.23
CA SER A 197 7.53 5.57 28.53
C SER A 197 8.62 5.57 29.61
N ALA A 198 8.29 6.13 30.78
CA ALA A 198 9.17 6.18 31.94
C ALA A 198 9.60 4.78 32.41
N SER A 199 8.75 3.76 32.19
CA SER A 199 9.06 2.35 32.50
C SER A 199 10.22 1.79 31.68
N ILE A 200 10.48 2.34 30.48
CA ILE A 200 11.56 1.87 29.60
C ILE A 200 12.87 2.60 29.92
N THR A 201 12.80 3.87 30.30
CA THR A 201 13.97 4.70 30.63
C THR A 201 14.49 4.46 32.05
N SER A 202 13.68 3.93 32.97
CA SER A 202 14.11 3.68 34.35
C SER A 202 14.89 2.38 34.56
N LEU A 203 15.00 1.49 33.57
CA LEU A 203 15.63 0.17 33.69
C LEU A 203 16.94 0.09 32.89
N PRO A 204 17.99 -0.60 33.39
CA PRO A 204 19.20 -0.91 32.62
C PRO A 204 18.87 -1.69 31.34
N GLN A 205 19.61 -1.46 30.26
CA GLN A 205 19.37 -2.06 28.92
C GLN A 205 19.28 -3.59 28.93
N THR A 206 19.90 -4.27 29.90
CA THR A 206 19.91 -5.73 30.05
C THR A 206 18.60 -6.33 30.58
N GLN A 207 17.61 -5.51 30.97
CA GLN A 207 16.37 -5.96 31.61
C GLN A 207 15.10 -5.33 31.00
N LYS A 208 15.14 -4.87 29.75
CA LYS A 208 13.98 -4.26 29.07
C LYS A 208 12.97 -5.33 28.63
N SER A 209 11.87 -5.45 29.37
CA SER A 209 10.71 -6.30 28.99
C SER A 209 9.62 -5.55 28.22
N TYR A 210 9.83 -4.27 27.92
CA TYR A 210 8.80 -3.40 27.37
C TYR A 210 9.00 -3.15 25.88
N ASP A 211 7.93 -3.29 25.11
CA ASP A 211 7.91 -3.00 23.67
C ASP A 211 6.74 -2.11 23.28
N TYR A 212 6.92 -1.33 22.23
CA TYR A 212 5.86 -0.61 21.55
C TYR A 212 5.28 -1.41 20.38
N CYS A 213 3.97 -1.34 20.26
CA CYS A 213 3.20 -1.87 19.15
C CYS A 213 2.34 -0.75 18.56
N VAL A 214 2.43 -0.56 17.24
CA VAL A 214 1.60 0.38 16.49
C VAL A 214 0.48 -0.39 15.81
N LEU A 215 -0.76 0.05 15.96
CA LEU A 215 -1.93 -0.50 15.29
C LEU A 215 -2.48 0.49 14.28
N VAL A 216 -2.77 0.00 13.07
CA VAL A 216 -3.40 0.78 12.00
C VAL A 216 -4.86 0.34 11.88
N ASN A 217 -5.79 1.29 12.06
CA ASN A 217 -7.25 1.06 12.06
C ASN A 217 -7.68 -0.14 12.92
N SER A 218 -6.94 -0.43 13.99
CA SER A 218 -7.16 -1.59 14.89
C SER A 218 -7.16 -2.96 14.19
N GLN A 219 -6.53 -3.09 13.01
CA GLN A 219 -6.54 -4.33 12.20
C GLN A 219 -5.16 -4.97 12.03
N LYS A 220 -4.11 -4.16 11.82
CA LYS A 220 -2.75 -4.65 11.56
C LYS A 220 -1.77 -4.11 12.61
N ASN A 221 -0.98 -5.01 13.18
CA ASN A 221 0.03 -4.72 14.21
C ASN A 221 1.41 -4.52 13.55
N TYR A 222 2.11 -3.48 13.94
CA TYR A 222 3.47 -3.15 13.54
C TYR A 222 4.35 -3.05 14.79
N PRO A 223 5.21 -4.04 15.06
CA PRO A 223 6.10 -4.00 16.23
C PRO A 223 7.20 -2.96 16.01
N SER A 224 7.32 -2.03 16.95
CA SER A 224 8.40 -1.01 16.93
C SER A 224 9.54 -1.36 17.91
N GLY A 225 9.39 -2.44 18.69
CA GLY A 225 10.36 -2.85 19.71
C GLY A 225 10.49 -1.78 20.79
N THR A 226 11.72 -1.37 21.11
CA THR A 226 11.97 -0.33 22.14
C THR A 226 12.06 1.09 21.58
N GLU A 227 11.95 1.25 20.26
CA GLU A 227 12.06 2.53 19.59
C GLU A 227 10.76 3.34 19.71
N SER A 228 10.91 4.66 19.88
CA SER A 228 9.79 5.60 19.99
C SER A 228 9.40 6.24 18.66
N VAL A 229 9.87 5.64 17.56
CA VAL A 229 9.63 6.04 16.18
C VAL A 229 9.31 4.79 15.37
N CYS A 230 8.29 4.84 14.54
CA CYS A 230 7.90 3.72 13.68
C CYS A 230 7.44 4.22 12.32
N THR A 231 7.89 3.54 11.25
CA THR A 231 7.38 3.79 9.90
C THR A 231 6.46 2.66 9.48
N VAL A 232 5.19 3.00 9.24
CA VAL A 232 4.18 2.10 8.71
C VAL A 232 4.22 2.20 7.19
N SER A 233 4.43 1.08 6.50
CA SER A 233 4.46 0.98 5.03
C SER A 233 3.28 0.16 4.50
N GLU A 234 3.15 0.09 3.18
CA GLU A 234 2.09 -0.64 2.45
C GLU A 234 0.68 -0.06 2.67
N LEU A 235 0.60 1.25 2.87
CA LEU A 235 -0.67 1.98 2.93
C LEU A 235 -1.15 2.36 1.53
N LEU A 236 -2.46 2.53 1.35
CA LEU A 236 -3.04 3.02 0.11
C LEU A 236 -2.83 4.54 -0.01
N PRO A 237 -2.60 5.07 -1.22
CA PRO A 237 -2.56 6.52 -1.44
C PRO A 237 -3.91 7.17 -1.19
N GLU A 238 -3.86 8.48 -0.93
CA GLU A 238 -5.02 9.34 -0.69
C GLU A 238 -6.02 8.84 0.40
N THR A 239 -5.56 8.01 1.32
CA THR A 239 -6.41 7.31 2.30
C THR A 239 -6.10 7.79 3.72
N GLN A 240 -7.14 8.07 4.50
CA GLN A 240 -6.99 8.46 5.91
C GLN A 240 -6.95 7.22 6.80
N TYR A 241 -5.92 7.15 7.63
CA TYR A 241 -5.71 6.08 8.61
C TYR A 241 -5.68 6.64 10.03
N TYR A 242 -6.12 5.82 10.98
CA TYR A 242 -5.97 6.05 12.41
C TYR A 242 -4.87 5.13 12.96
N PHE A 243 -4.01 5.69 13.81
CA PHE A 243 -2.85 5.02 14.38
C PHE A 243 -2.92 5.05 15.89
N ASP A 244 -2.97 3.86 16.49
CA ASP A 244 -2.85 3.65 17.93
C ASP A 244 -1.46 3.12 18.28
N VAL A 245 -0.92 3.54 19.41
CA VAL A 245 0.37 3.04 19.91
C VAL A 245 0.19 2.51 21.32
N PHE A 246 0.70 1.32 21.59
CA PHE A 246 0.63 0.67 22.89
C PHE A 246 2.04 0.37 23.37
N VAL A 247 2.33 0.65 24.64
CA VAL A 247 3.47 0.07 25.34
C VAL A 247 3.01 -1.20 26.04
N ILE A 248 3.76 -2.27 25.87
CA ILE A 248 3.42 -3.62 26.34
C ILE A 248 4.56 -4.11 27.22
N ASP A 249 4.26 -4.51 28.44
CA ASP A 249 5.17 -5.28 29.29
C ASP A 249 5.03 -6.77 28.95
N ARG A 250 6.08 -7.34 28.36
CA ARG A 250 6.10 -8.76 27.97
C ARG A 250 6.14 -9.72 29.14
N LEU A 251 6.60 -9.29 30.32
CA LEU A 251 6.68 -10.17 31.50
C LEU A 251 5.31 -10.31 32.17
N ASN A 252 4.63 -9.19 32.39
CA ASN A 252 3.32 -9.17 33.04
C ASN A 252 2.13 -9.32 32.06
N GLY A 253 2.38 -9.20 30.75
CA GLY A 253 1.34 -9.28 29.72
C GLY A 253 0.39 -8.09 29.72
N THR A 254 0.84 -6.95 30.25
CA THR A 254 0.02 -5.76 30.44
C THR A 254 0.40 -4.66 29.49
N SER A 255 -0.55 -3.82 29.09
CA SER A 255 -0.29 -2.74 28.14
C SER A 255 -0.97 -1.44 28.54
N MET A 256 -0.39 -0.33 28.09
CA MET A 256 -0.98 1.00 28.18
C MET A 256 -1.00 1.67 26.80
N ALA A 257 -2.10 2.36 26.50
CA ALA A 257 -2.31 3.02 25.22
C ALA A 257 -1.86 4.48 25.27
N TYR A 258 -1.13 4.90 24.24
CA TYR A 258 -0.88 6.30 23.93
C TYR A 258 -2.12 6.92 23.29
N LYS A 259 -2.15 8.26 23.24
CA LYS A 259 -3.20 8.99 22.53
C LYS A 259 -2.89 8.97 21.03
N GLY A 260 -3.62 8.12 20.30
CA GLY A 260 -3.46 7.91 18.86
C GLY A 260 -3.68 9.15 18.00
N THR A 261 -3.33 9.04 16.71
CA THR A 261 -3.35 10.14 15.74
C THR A 261 -3.93 9.71 14.40
N PHE A 262 -4.34 10.68 13.57
CA PHE A 262 -4.78 10.44 12.20
C PHE A 262 -3.73 10.96 11.21
N ALA A 263 -3.51 10.22 10.12
CA ALA A 263 -2.75 10.72 8.97
C ALA A 263 -3.40 10.29 7.66
N ARG A 264 -3.38 11.18 6.67
CA ARG A 264 -3.85 10.91 5.30
C ARG A 264 -2.64 10.82 4.39
N THR A 265 -2.47 9.70 3.71
CA THR A 265 -1.40 9.50 2.72
C THR A 265 -1.55 10.44 1.52
N HIS A 266 -0.45 10.74 0.84
CA HIS A 266 -0.47 11.61 -0.34
C HIS A 266 -1.11 10.94 -1.56
N GLU A 267 -1.57 11.74 -2.52
CA GLU A 267 -2.00 11.27 -3.86
C GLU A 267 -0.83 10.53 -4.52
N GLU A 268 -1.15 9.50 -5.30
CA GLU A 268 -0.17 8.75 -6.08
C GLU A 268 0.54 9.70 -7.06
N ALA A 269 1.88 9.69 -7.05
CA ALA A 269 2.66 10.51 -7.96
C ALA A 269 2.38 10.05 -9.40
N ARG A 270 1.73 10.91 -10.18
CA ARG A 270 1.50 10.67 -11.61
C ARG A 270 2.85 10.42 -12.29
N ALA A 271 2.89 9.41 -13.16
CA ALA A 271 4.07 9.10 -13.95
C ALA A 271 4.62 10.37 -14.62
N ALA A 272 5.93 10.59 -14.51
CA ALA A 272 6.56 11.81 -15.00
C ALA A 272 6.35 11.94 -16.53
N ILE A 273 5.57 12.95 -16.93
CA ILE A 273 5.31 13.20 -18.35
C ILE A 273 6.53 13.93 -18.94
N VAL A 274 7.26 13.24 -19.82
CA VAL A 274 8.45 13.80 -20.46
C VAL A 274 8.06 14.59 -21.72
N THR A 275 8.49 15.85 -21.83
CA THR A 275 8.23 16.64 -23.05
C THR A 275 9.20 16.29 -24.18
N LEU A 276 8.67 15.89 -25.34
CA LEU A 276 9.46 15.61 -26.54
C LEU A 276 9.74 16.90 -27.33
N ARG A 277 11.00 17.11 -27.68
CA ARG A 277 11.43 18.24 -28.51
C ARG A 277 11.35 17.89 -29.99
N GLU A 278 11.31 18.94 -30.81
CA GLU A 278 11.27 18.85 -32.25
C GLU A 278 12.49 18.11 -32.81
N GLY A 279 12.27 16.99 -33.49
CA GLY A 279 13.33 16.18 -34.11
C GLY A 279 14.25 15.45 -33.13
N GLU A 280 13.96 15.46 -31.83
CA GLU A 280 14.77 14.75 -30.84
C GLU A 280 14.56 13.25 -30.96
N LEU A 281 15.67 12.52 -31.16
CA LEU A 281 15.66 11.06 -31.19
C LEU A 281 15.76 10.54 -29.76
N ARG A 282 14.75 9.77 -29.34
CA ARG A 282 14.62 9.26 -27.99
C ARG A 282 14.59 7.73 -27.98
N TRP A 283 15.38 7.15 -27.09
CA TRP A 283 15.35 5.73 -26.77
C TRP A 283 14.53 5.51 -25.50
N VAL A 284 13.62 4.54 -25.55
CA VAL A 284 12.76 4.16 -24.43
C VAL A 284 13.04 2.69 -24.13
N THR A 285 13.42 2.39 -22.89
CA THR A 285 13.66 1.02 -22.42
C THR A 285 12.64 0.68 -21.33
N PHE A 286 11.98 -0.47 -21.46
CA PHE A 286 11.03 -0.97 -20.48
C PHE A 286 11.70 -2.02 -19.60
N SER A 287 11.42 -2.00 -18.29
CA SER A 287 11.96 -2.97 -17.33
C SER A 287 10.86 -3.93 -16.88
N ASP A 288 11.18 -5.22 -16.72
CA ASP A 288 10.20 -6.28 -16.39
C ASP A 288 9.66 -6.24 -14.95
N ARG A 289 10.23 -5.40 -14.08
CA ARG A 289 9.89 -5.36 -12.65
C ARG A 289 9.68 -3.91 -12.19
N GLY A 290 8.42 -3.45 -12.23
CA GLY A 290 7.97 -2.20 -11.59
C GLY A 290 7.25 -1.20 -12.50
N SER A 291 6.94 -0.02 -11.94
CA SER A 291 6.24 1.16 -12.51
C SER A 291 6.75 1.68 -13.88
N ASN A 292 7.83 1.09 -14.42
CA ASN A 292 8.45 1.46 -15.69
C ASN A 292 7.92 0.65 -16.91
N SER A 293 6.84 -0.10 -16.75
CA SER A 293 6.14 -0.77 -17.87
C SER A 293 5.38 0.20 -18.76
N GLU A 294 5.09 1.40 -18.25
CA GLU A 294 4.36 2.47 -18.93
C GLU A 294 5.19 3.75 -18.90
N GLN A 295 5.20 4.49 -20.02
CA GLN A 295 5.84 5.80 -20.10
C GLN A 295 4.95 6.79 -20.84
N PHE A 296 4.92 8.03 -20.33
CA PHE A 296 4.10 9.11 -20.85
C PHE A 296 4.98 10.24 -21.40
N PHE A 297 4.65 10.67 -22.61
CA PHE A 297 5.34 11.73 -23.31
C PHE A 297 4.37 12.78 -23.81
N ASN A 298 4.79 14.04 -23.80
CA ASN A 298 4.00 15.15 -24.33
C ASN A 298 4.72 15.77 -25.53
N PHE A 299 4.01 15.92 -26.65
CA PHE A 299 4.51 16.58 -27.85
C PHE A 299 3.60 17.75 -28.25
N ARG A 300 4.21 18.90 -28.55
CA ARG A 300 3.53 20.10 -29.03
C ARG A 300 4.07 20.46 -30.41
N PRO A 301 3.33 20.21 -31.51
CA PRO A 301 3.79 20.57 -32.84
C PRO A 301 3.90 22.09 -32.99
N ARG A 302 4.89 22.51 -33.76
CA ARG A 302 5.12 23.90 -34.16
C ARG A 302 4.36 24.19 -35.46
N GLY A 303 3.87 25.42 -35.57
CA GLY A 303 3.16 25.91 -36.75
C GLY A 303 1.64 25.89 -36.61
N PHE A 304 0.98 26.65 -37.50
CA PHE A 304 -0.47 26.91 -37.42
C PHE A 304 -1.33 25.67 -37.63
N GLN A 305 -0.86 24.72 -38.44
CA GLN A 305 -1.58 23.49 -38.78
C GLN A 305 -1.64 22.47 -37.63
N GLN A 306 -0.87 22.69 -36.54
CA GLN A 306 -0.82 21.82 -35.36
C GLN A 306 -0.67 20.32 -35.73
N SER A 307 0.07 20.07 -36.80
CA SER A 307 0.30 18.75 -37.37
C SER A 307 1.71 18.25 -37.09
N GLY A 308 1.82 16.95 -36.87
CA GLY A 308 3.09 16.31 -36.56
C GLY A 308 3.16 14.89 -37.10
N LEU A 309 4.37 14.35 -37.11
CA LEU A 309 4.65 12.97 -37.44
C LEU A 309 5.40 12.35 -36.26
N LEU A 310 4.81 11.29 -35.70
CA LEU A 310 5.45 10.43 -34.72
C LEU A 310 5.95 9.18 -35.45
N THR A 311 7.26 8.95 -35.39
CA THR A 311 7.89 7.75 -35.94
C THR A 311 8.44 6.89 -34.82
N LEU A 312 8.10 5.61 -34.81
CA LEU A 312 8.51 4.64 -33.78
C LEU A 312 9.08 3.40 -34.45
N GLN A 313 10.10 2.80 -33.84
CA GLN A 313 10.68 1.54 -34.28
C GLN A 313 10.96 0.68 -33.05
N SER A 314 10.48 -0.57 -33.06
CA SER A 314 10.78 -1.54 -32.00
C SER A 314 12.15 -2.17 -32.23
N CYS A 315 12.94 -2.26 -31.17
CA CYS A 315 14.33 -2.71 -31.16
C CYS A 315 14.54 -4.02 -30.39
N GLY A 316 13.56 -4.45 -29.60
CA GLY A 316 13.57 -5.71 -28.86
C GLY A 316 13.07 -6.86 -29.73
N GLY A 317 13.77 -8.00 -29.72
CA GLY A 317 13.55 -9.16 -30.58
C GLY A 317 12.27 -9.96 -30.30
N GLY A 318 11.10 -9.32 -30.40
CA GLY A 318 9.79 -10.01 -30.38
C GLY A 318 8.72 -9.36 -29.49
N GLU A 319 9.10 -8.43 -28.60
CA GLU A 319 8.16 -7.79 -27.68
C GLU A 319 7.33 -6.71 -28.38
N LYS A 320 6.02 -6.71 -28.13
CA LYS A 320 5.09 -5.73 -28.68
C LYS A 320 4.97 -4.55 -27.72
N VAL A 321 5.14 -3.34 -28.26
CA VAL A 321 4.88 -2.11 -27.50
C VAL A 321 3.63 -1.48 -28.07
N LYS A 322 2.65 -1.26 -27.21
CA LYS A 322 1.41 -0.56 -27.55
C LYS A 322 1.66 0.94 -27.43
N VAL A 323 1.34 1.64 -28.49
CA VAL A 323 1.43 3.09 -28.57
C VAL A 323 0.01 3.63 -28.59
N THR A 324 -0.32 4.49 -27.64
CA THR A 324 -1.60 5.19 -27.61
C THR A 324 -1.35 6.68 -27.64
N VAL A 325 -1.95 7.38 -28.62
CA VAL A 325 -1.88 8.82 -28.71
C VAL A 325 -3.23 9.41 -28.36
N SER A 326 -3.26 10.34 -27.41
CA SER A 326 -4.45 11.04 -26.98
C SER A 326 -4.28 12.55 -27.00
N SER A 327 -5.40 13.26 -27.10
CA SER A 327 -5.46 14.71 -26.96
C SER A 327 -6.68 15.07 -26.11
N LYS A 328 -6.50 16.00 -25.16
CA LYS A 328 -7.57 16.45 -24.25
C LYS A 328 -8.36 15.29 -23.59
N GLY A 329 -7.69 14.17 -23.32
CA GLY A 329 -8.28 12.96 -22.75
C GLY A 329 -8.95 12.00 -23.75
N GLN A 330 -9.08 12.38 -25.03
CA GLN A 330 -9.63 11.51 -26.07
C GLN A 330 -8.51 10.77 -26.81
N VAL A 331 -8.64 9.44 -26.95
CA VAL A 331 -7.70 8.62 -27.74
C VAL A 331 -7.92 8.89 -29.23
N LEU A 332 -6.87 9.34 -29.90
CA LEU A 332 -6.86 9.60 -31.34
C LEU A 332 -6.47 8.35 -32.14
N THR A 333 -5.48 7.59 -31.64
CA THR A 333 -5.03 6.35 -32.25
C THR A 333 -4.36 5.44 -31.23
N SER A 334 -4.47 4.13 -31.45
CA SER A 334 -3.78 3.12 -30.66
C SER A 334 -3.33 1.99 -31.58
N GLN A 335 -2.06 1.63 -31.55
CA GLN A 335 -1.49 0.57 -32.38
C GLN A 335 -0.33 -0.12 -31.68
N ALA A 336 -0.18 -1.42 -31.95
CA ALA A 336 0.98 -2.20 -31.51
C ALA A 336 2.12 -2.05 -32.53
N VAL A 337 3.32 -1.72 -32.06
CA VAL A 337 4.54 -1.62 -32.87
C VAL A 337 5.35 -2.90 -32.68
N ARG A 338 5.53 -3.67 -33.75
CA ARG A 338 6.25 -4.95 -33.76
C ARG A 338 7.25 -4.97 -34.89
N GLY A 339 8.55 -4.90 -34.59
CA GLY A 339 9.68 -5.05 -35.55
C GLY A 339 9.79 -3.99 -36.65
N ASP A 340 8.66 -3.52 -37.18
CA ASP A 340 8.54 -2.59 -38.28
C ASP A 340 8.47 -1.13 -37.81
N LEU A 341 8.84 -0.24 -38.72
CA LEU A 341 8.75 1.21 -38.55
C LEU A 341 7.28 1.64 -38.60
N ALA A 342 6.79 2.19 -37.49
CA ALA A 342 5.45 2.76 -37.37
C ALA A 342 5.49 4.28 -37.60
N HIS A 343 4.61 4.77 -38.47
CA HIS A 343 4.41 6.19 -38.71
C HIS A 343 2.98 6.59 -38.34
N ILE A 344 2.86 7.53 -37.41
CA ILE A 344 1.58 8.03 -36.92
C ILE A 344 1.46 9.51 -37.27
N TRP A 345 0.46 9.85 -38.08
CA TRP A 345 0.13 11.23 -38.40
C TRP A 345 -0.69 11.86 -37.27
N LEU A 346 -0.19 12.96 -36.72
CA LEU A 346 -0.81 13.72 -35.65
C LEU A 346 -1.47 14.95 -36.28
N GLN A 347 -2.78 15.12 -36.10
CA GLN A 347 -3.51 16.25 -36.67
C GLN A 347 -4.63 16.73 -35.75
N GLY A 348 -4.85 18.06 -35.74
CA GLY A 348 -6.02 18.68 -35.12
C GLY A 348 -5.90 18.99 -33.63
N SER A 349 -4.71 18.91 -33.03
CA SER A 349 -4.49 19.25 -31.62
C SER A 349 -3.21 20.05 -31.36
N PRO A 350 -3.24 21.05 -30.45
CA PRO A 350 -2.05 21.81 -30.05
C PRO A 350 -1.08 21.02 -29.15
N SER A 351 -1.54 19.90 -28.57
CA SER A 351 -0.74 19.04 -27.69
C SER A 351 -1.19 17.59 -27.83
N TYR A 352 -0.26 16.66 -27.85
CA TYR A 352 -0.52 15.22 -27.92
C TYR A 352 0.18 14.53 -26.75
N LEU A 353 -0.56 13.68 -26.04
CA LEU A 353 -0.03 12.78 -25.04
C LEU A 353 0.22 11.42 -25.71
N ILE A 354 1.45 10.94 -25.64
CA ILE A 354 1.89 9.67 -26.20
C ILE A 354 2.16 8.74 -25.02
N HIS A 355 1.36 7.69 -24.91
CA HIS A 355 1.48 6.65 -23.92
C HIS A 355 2.11 5.42 -24.59
N LEU A 356 3.24 4.97 -24.07
CA LEU A 356 3.89 3.73 -24.46
C LEU A 356 3.75 2.70 -23.35
N GLU A 357 3.22 1.54 -23.69
CA GLU A 357 2.94 0.45 -22.76
C GLU A 357 3.52 -0.84 -23.33
N LYS A 358 4.25 -1.60 -22.49
CA LYS A 358 4.69 -2.95 -22.86
C LYS A 358 3.47 -3.88 -22.83
N GLU A 359 3.15 -4.51 -23.96
CA GLU A 359 2.02 -5.45 -24.04
C GLU A 359 2.42 -6.77 -23.35
N GLY A 360 1.84 -7.05 -22.19
CA GLY A 360 2.19 -8.20 -21.36
C GLY A 360 1.91 -9.54 -22.06
N THR A 361 2.94 -10.38 -22.20
CA THR A 361 2.75 -11.81 -22.41
C THR A 361 2.07 -12.36 -21.15
N THR A 362 0.88 -12.96 -21.30
CA THR A 362 0.21 -13.69 -20.23
C THR A 362 1.19 -14.63 -19.53
N PRO A 363 1.20 -14.73 -18.19
CA PRO A 363 1.99 -15.74 -17.50
C PRO A 363 1.34 -17.10 -17.75
N SER A 364 1.68 -17.74 -18.88
CA SER A 364 1.43 -19.16 -19.05
C SER A 364 2.32 -19.88 -18.05
N LYS A 365 1.68 -20.53 -17.08
CA LYS A 365 2.30 -21.46 -16.14
C LYS A 365 3.25 -22.42 -16.88
N MET A 366 4.38 -22.68 -16.22
CA MET A 366 5.40 -23.71 -16.49
C MET A 366 6.30 -23.50 -17.71
N SER A 367 7.50 -22.97 -17.46
CA SER A 367 8.70 -23.80 -17.48
C SER A 367 9.81 -23.11 -16.67
N ASP A 368 10.07 -23.65 -15.47
CA ASP A 368 11.32 -23.41 -14.75
C ASP A 368 12.50 -23.90 -15.60
N ALA A 369 13.64 -23.24 -15.42
CA ALA A 369 14.96 -23.46 -16.04
C ALA A 369 15.20 -22.81 -17.41
N VAL A 370 15.57 -21.52 -17.39
CA VAL A 370 16.58 -20.98 -18.32
C VAL A 370 17.61 -20.19 -17.51
N ASP A 371 18.88 -20.51 -17.76
CA ASP A 371 20.09 -20.00 -17.11
C ASP A 371 20.15 -18.47 -16.92
N PRO A 372 20.72 -17.96 -15.80
CA PRO A 372 20.87 -16.53 -15.51
C PRO A 372 21.98 -15.83 -16.32
N ALA A 373 22.49 -16.44 -17.39
CA ALA A 373 23.65 -15.96 -18.16
C ALA A 373 23.30 -15.22 -19.46
N LEU A 374 22.01 -15.10 -19.84
CA LEU A 374 21.57 -14.26 -20.96
C LEU A 374 20.60 -13.21 -20.44
N GLY A 375 21.08 -11.97 -20.30
CA GLY A 375 20.27 -10.84 -19.84
C GLY A 375 18.98 -10.74 -20.66
N GLY A 376 17.83 -10.77 -19.98
CA GLY A 376 16.52 -10.64 -20.60
C GLY A 376 16.49 -9.46 -21.56
N LEU A 377 16.12 -9.70 -22.81
CA LEU A 377 16.01 -8.68 -23.86
C LEU A 377 14.99 -7.64 -23.41
N MET A 378 15.46 -6.52 -22.85
CA MET A 378 14.58 -5.40 -22.50
C MET A 378 13.90 -4.88 -23.77
N ALA A 379 12.57 -4.80 -23.79
CA ALA A 379 11.86 -4.04 -24.83
C ALA A 379 12.45 -2.64 -24.91
N SER A 380 12.87 -2.27 -26.12
CA SER A 380 13.36 -0.95 -26.41
C SER A 380 12.69 -0.41 -27.65
N VAL A 381 12.31 0.88 -27.60
CA VAL A 381 11.69 1.60 -28.71
C VAL A 381 12.51 2.84 -29.00
N LYS A 382 12.84 2.99 -30.28
CA LYS A 382 13.40 4.21 -30.83
C LYS A 382 12.25 5.07 -31.34
N MET A 383 12.16 6.32 -30.91
CA MET A 383 11.10 7.23 -31.32
C MET A 383 11.62 8.62 -31.67
N GLN A 384 10.90 9.30 -32.54
CA GLN A 384 11.13 10.70 -32.87
C GLN A 384 9.81 11.38 -33.23
N THR A 385 9.64 12.62 -32.79
CA THR A 385 8.51 13.48 -33.14
C THR A 385 8.99 14.66 -33.97
N SER A 386 8.24 15.02 -35.00
CA SER A 386 8.53 16.18 -35.84
C SER A 386 7.25 16.94 -36.22
N SER A 387 7.34 18.25 -36.32
CA SER A 387 6.30 19.16 -36.78
C SER A 387 6.25 19.11 -38.29
N ALA A 388 5.16 18.57 -38.84
CA ALA A 388 5.01 18.32 -40.26
C ALA A 388 4.11 19.38 -40.92
N TYR A 389 4.29 20.66 -40.57
CA TYR A 389 3.39 21.75 -40.94
C TYR A 389 3.27 22.02 -42.45
N HIS A 390 4.23 21.56 -43.25
CA HIS A 390 4.24 21.68 -44.72
C HIS A 390 3.75 20.41 -45.44
N ARG A 391 3.38 19.36 -44.69
CA ARG A 391 2.94 18.08 -45.26
C ARG A 391 1.45 17.85 -45.06
N ARG A 392 0.88 17.09 -45.98
CA ARG A 392 -0.51 16.65 -45.96
C ARG A 392 -0.68 15.19 -45.48
N GLY A 393 0.41 14.50 -45.14
CA GLY A 393 0.34 13.11 -44.69
C GLY A 393 1.70 12.46 -44.42
N VAL A 394 1.64 11.14 -44.15
CA VAL A 394 2.80 10.28 -43.86
C VAL A 394 3.70 10.13 -45.11
N PRO A 395 5.03 10.27 -44.97
CA PRO A 395 5.95 10.09 -46.11
C PRO A 395 5.92 8.66 -46.63
N SER A 396 5.91 8.50 -47.96
CA SER A 396 5.94 7.19 -48.60
C SER A 396 7.23 6.43 -48.31
N LEU A 397 7.12 5.11 -48.14
CA LEU A 397 8.26 4.21 -48.01
C LEU A 397 8.64 3.63 -49.38
N PRO A 398 9.93 3.30 -49.61
CA PRO A 398 10.34 2.55 -50.78
C PRO A 398 9.59 1.21 -50.86
N SER A 399 9.27 0.75 -52.06
CA SER A 399 8.53 -0.50 -52.25
C SER A 399 9.25 -1.74 -51.71
N THR A 400 10.59 -1.69 -51.64
CA THR A 400 11.41 -2.71 -50.97
C THR A 400 12.60 -2.05 -50.30
N LEU A 401 13.01 -2.58 -49.14
CA LEU A 401 14.22 -2.17 -48.42
C LEU A 401 15.42 -3.08 -48.75
N GLN A 402 15.41 -3.71 -49.93
CA GLN A 402 16.43 -4.67 -50.33
C GLN A 402 17.52 -4.00 -51.18
N ILE A 403 18.77 -4.36 -50.93
CA ILE A 403 19.92 -3.92 -51.73
C ILE A 403 20.23 -5.00 -52.78
N LYS A 404 20.29 -4.61 -54.04
CA LYS A 404 20.74 -5.46 -55.16
C LYS A 404 22.20 -5.17 -55.49
N SER A 405 22.90 -6.21 -55.96
CA SER A 405 24.30 -6.15 -56.37
C SER A 405 24.47 -6.80 -57.73
N PHE A 406 25.37 -6.27 -58.57
CA PHE A 406 25.56 -6.75 -59.94
C PHE A 406 26.89 -7.49 -60.09
N ASN A 407 26.83 -8.81 -60.28
CA ASN A 407 28.03 -9.66 -60.40
C ASN A 407 28.93 -9.31 -61.59
N ARG A 408 28.33 -8.87 -62.72
CA ARG A 408 29.07 -8.42 -63.91
C ARG A 408 29.77 -7.08 -63.71
N LEU A 409 29.23 -6.22 -62.84
CA LEU A 409 29.78 -4.89 -62.50
C LEU A 409 30.54 -4.91 -61.16
N ARG A 410 31.14 -6.05 -60.84
CA ARG A 410 31.95 -6.27 -59.65
C ARG A 410 33.41 -6.37 -60.07
N GLY A 411 34.27 -5.49 -59.57
CA GLY A 411 35.71 -5.51 -59.81
C GLY A 411 36.51 -6.02 -58.62
N CYS A 412 37.82 -5.82 -58.66
CA CYS A 412 38.75 -6.14 -57.57
C CYS A 412 38.74 -5.06 -56.49
N ASN A 413 38.59 -3.80 -56.89
CA ASN A 413 38.57 -2.65 -55.99
C ASN A 413 37.21 -1.95 -55.91
N SER A 414 36.17 -2.48 -56.56
CA SER A 414 34.86 -1.82 -56.65
C SER A 414 33.69 -2.79 -56.74
N VAL A 415 32.53 -2.35 -56.22
CA VAL A 415 31.25 -3.05 -56.34
C VAL A 415 30.15 -2.08 -56.75
N THR A 416 29.18 -2.56 -57.53
CA THR A 416 28.00 -1.77 -57.90
C THR A 416 26.77 -2.24 -57.12
N LEU A 417 26.14 -1.32 -56.42
CA LEU A 417 24.94 -1.53 -55.61
C LEU A 417 23.75 -0.77 -56.21
N ALA A 418 22.54 -1.31 -56.01
CA ALA A 418 21.28 -0.65 -56.32
C ALA A 418 20.27 -0.82 -55.20
N TRP A 419 19.45 0.19 -54.95
CA TRP A 419 18.34 0.14 -53.99
C TRP A 419 17.17 0.99 -54.48
N MET A 420 15.98 0.73 -53.94
CA MET A 420 14.79 1.50 -54.28
C MET A 420 14.84 2.89 -53.65
N GLY A 421 14.38 3.90 -54.38
CA GLY A 421 14.21 5.26 -53.91
C GLY A 421 12.78 5.56 -53.45
N THR A 422 12.53 6.81 -53.09
CA THR A 422 11.20 7.37 -52.83
C THR A 422 10.84 8.43 -53.85
N GLU A 423 9.55 8.77 -53.96
CA GLU A 423 9.06 9.88 -54.79
C GLU A 423 9.61 11.23 -54.34
N GLU A 424 9.85 11.36 -53.04
CA GLU A 424 10.39 12.57 -52.43
C GLU A 424 11.92 12.61 -52.56
N ARG A 425 12.45 13.82 -52.75
CA ARG A 425 13.90 14.06 -52.72
C ARG A 425 14.47 13.68 -51.36
N SER A 426 15.25 12.61 -51.35
CA SER A 426 15.81 12.03 -50.13
C SER A 426 17.31 11.84 -50.23
N LEU A 427 18.00 11.90 -49.09
CA LEU A 427 19.44 11.65 -48.98
C LEU A 427 19.67 10.18 -48.65
N TYR A 428 20.49 9.50 -49.43
CA TYR A 428 20.89 8.12 -49.19
C TYR A 428 22.37 8.07 -48.86
N CYS A 429 22.73 7.47 -47.73
CA CYS A 429 24.12 7.30 -47.33
C CYS A 429 24.47 5.82 -47.25
N VAL A 430 25.61 5.46 -47.86
CA VAL A 430 26.15 4.10 -47.94
C VAL A 430 27.33 3.99 -46.99
N TYR A 431 27.31 2.96 -46.17
CA TYR A 431 28.37 2.62 -45.22
C TYR A 431 28.96 1.27 -45.59
N ARG A 432 30.28 1.10 -45.41
CA ARG A 432 30.99 -0.17 -45.62
C ARG A 432 31.71 -0.60 -44.35
N ARG A 433 31.77 -1.91 -44.13
CA ARG A 433 32.62 -2.54 -43.12
C ARG A 433 33.31 -3.76 -43.70
N LYS A 434 34.64 -3.82 -43.54
CA LYS A 434 35.46 -4.98 -43.93
C LYS A 434 35.26 -6.10 -42.92
N LEU A 435 35.05 -7.34 -43.38
CA LEU A 435 35.01 -8.51 -42.51
C LEU A 435 36.41 -9.13 -42.47
N GLY A 436 36.91 -9.35 -41.25
CA GLY A 436 38.16 -10.10 -41.03
C GLY A 436 37.96 -11.60 -41.28
N GLU A 437 39.06 -12.32 -41.55
CA GLU A 437 39.04 -13.75 -41.89
C GLU A 437 38.43 -14.65 -40.79
N HIS A 438 38.42 -14.22 -39.52
CA HIS A 438 37.81 -14.96 -38.41
C HIS A 438 36.40 -14.50 -38.02
N GLY A 439 35.83 -13.50 -38.69
CA GLY A 439 34.52 -12.92 -38.34
C GLY A 439 33.30 -13.61 -38.98
N ALA A 440 33.49 -14.73 -39.69
CA ALA A 440 32.44 -15.39 -40.47
C ALA A 440 31.68 -16.49 -39.71
N GLU A 441 32.19 -16.99 -38.57
CA GLU A 441 31.69 -18.25 -37.97
C GLU A 441 31.20 -18.18 -36.50
N ALA A 442 31.25 -17.03 -35.81
CA ALA A 442 30.70 -16.93 -34.46
C ALA A 442 29.86 -15.65 -34.28
N GLY A 443 28.53 -15.80 -34.13
CA GLY A 443 27.62 -14.75 -33.64
C GLY A 443 27.32 -13.55 -34.55
N GLY A 444 27.88 -13.48 -35.75
CA GLY A 444 27.83 -12.28 -36.61
C GLY A 444 26.48 -12.01 -37.29
N ALA A 445 25.67 -13.03 -37.57
CA ALA A 445 24.43 -12.86 -38.33
C ALA A 445 23.35 -12.07 -37.57
N GLU A 446 23.26 -12.23 -36.24
CA GLU A 446 22.24 -11.56 -35.42
C GLU A 446 22.63 -10.13 -35.03
N ALA A 447 23.92 -9.84 -34.83
CA ALA A 447 24.42 -8.48 -34.58
C ALA A 447 24.37 -7.58 -35.83
N LEU A 448 24.31 -8.17 -37.04
CA LEU A 448 24.21 -7.48 -38.32
C LEU A 448 22.79 -6.97 -38.64
N THR A 449 21.77 -7.54 -37.99
CA THR A 449 20.35 -7.36 -38.34
C THR A 449 19.54 -6.60 -37.31
N SER A 450 20.14 -6.01 -36.27
CA SER A 450 19.38 -5.19 -35.32
C SER A 450 18.79 -3.96 -36.06
N PRO A 451 17.45 -3.87 -36.21
CA PRO A 451 16.82 -2.85 -37.06
C PRO A 451 17.08 -1.42 -36.58
N CYS A 452 17.43 -1.27 -35.30
CA CYS A 452 17.53 0.03 -34.65
C CYS A 452 18.90 0.70 -34.69
N LEU A 453 19.96 -0.01 -35.11
CA LEU A 453 21.25 0.64 -35.35
C LEU A 453 21.10 1.65 -36.48
N GLY A 454 21.12 2.93 -36.11
CA GLY A 454 21.01 4.04 -37.05
C GLY A 454 22.39 4.55 -37.49
N PRO A 455 22.41 5.52 -38.42
CA PRO A 455 23.63 6.19 -38.85
C PRO A 455 24.38 6.88 -37.70
N GLU A 456 23.70 7.29 -36.63
CA GLU A 456 24.28 7.94 -35.45
C GLU A 456 25.23 7.06 -34.65
N SER A 457 25.10 5.73 -34.74
CA SER A 457 26.00 4.79 -34.08
C SER A 457 27.16 4.34 -34.97
N ARG A 458 27.27 4.87 -36.21
CA ARG A 458 28.29 4.49 -37.19
C ARG A 458 29.42 5.53 -37.22
N SER A 459 30.64 5.08 -37.48
CA SER A 459 31.75 6.03 -37.61
C SER A 459 31.70 6.73 -38.97
N ASP A 460 32.16 7.97 -39.03
CA ASP A 460 32.24 8.72 -40.29
C ASP A 460 33.21 8.07 -41.29
N THR A 461 34.18 7.30 -40.82
CA THR A 461 35.15 6.57 -41.65
C THR A 461 34.55 5.38 -42.40
N GLU A 462 33.44 4.83 -41.90
CA GLU A 462 32.69 3.78 -42.60
C GLU A 462 31.81 4.34 -43.72
N ARG A 463 31.50 5.64 -43.70
CA ARG A 463 30.63 6.30 -44.67
C ARG A 463 31.37 6.53 -45.98
N VAL A 464 30.88 5.93 -47.06
CA VAL A 464 31.58 5.91 -48.35
C VAL A 464 30.95 6.83 -49.38
N LEU A 465 29.63 7.02 -49.30
CA LEU A 465 28.89 7.85 -50.26
C LEU A 465 27.64 8.41 -49.59
N CYS A 466 27.32 9.67 -49.87
CA CYS A 466 25.98 10.21 -49.65
C CYS A 466 25.49 10.90 -50.93
N LYS A 467 24.29 10.56 -51.37
CA LYS A 467 23.72 11.08 -52.62
C LYS A 467 22.23 11.39 -52.46
N TYR A 468 21.82 12.56 -52.95
CA TYR A 468 20.40 12.89 -53.11
C TYR A 468 19.82 12.18 -54.32
N PHE A 469 18.63 11.61 -54.16
CA PHE A 469 17.88 10.98 -55.25
C PHE A 469 16.41 11.40 -55.18
N GLN A 470 15.82 11.62 -56.34
CA GLN A 470 14.41 11.94 -56.53
C GLN A 470 13.95 11.35 -57.86
N GLU A 471 12.87 10.58 -57.84
CA GLU A 471 12.21 10.06 -59.03
C GLU A 471 10.71 10.03 -58.75
N LEU A 472 9.92 10.78 -59.51
CA LEU A 472 8.49 10.97 -59.26
C LEU A 472 7.69 9.68 -59.48
N ASN A 473 8.21 8.75 -60.28
CA ASN A 473 7.58 7.46 -60.47
C ASN A 473 8.16 6.39 -59.52
N PRO A 474 7.42 5.92 -58.51
CA PRO A 474 7.93 4.99 -57.51
C PRO A 474 8.36 3.64 -58.11
N ARG A 475 7.77 3.25 -59.26
CA ARG A 475 8.14 2.01 -59.97
C ARG A 475 9.48 2.12 -60.70
N ARG A 476 9.93 3.33 -61.02
CA ARG A 476 11.21 3.62 -61.68
C ARG A 476 12.26 4.20 -60.73
N ALA A 477 11.89 4.46 -59.49
CA ALA A 477 12.74 5.00 -58.45
C ALA A 477 13.80 3.96 -58.02
N VAL A 478 14.82 3.74 -58.85
CA VAL A 478 15.97 2.89 -58.56
C VAL A 478 17.22 3.78 -58.57
N THR A 479 17.96 3.78 -57.48
CA THR A 479 19.23 4.48 -57.39
C THR A 479 20.38 3.47 -57.35
N THR A 480 21.50 3.84 -57.98
CA THR A 480 22.68 2.99 -58.10
C THR A 480 23.93 3.76 -57.70
N ALA A 481 24.93 3.02 -57.19
CA ALA A 481 26.22 3.57 -56.84
C ALA A 481 27.35 2.55 -57.06
N VAL A 482 28.47 3.04 -57.60
CA VAL A 482 29.72 2.29 -57.65
C VAL A 482 30.55 2.68 -56.43
N ILE A 483 30.85 1.69 -55.59
CA ILE A 483 31.64 1.88 -54.37
C ILE A 483 33.05 1.39 -54.65
N GLY A 484 34.00 2.33 -54.72
CA GLY A 484 35.42 2.07 -54.97
C GLY A 484 36.29 1.98 -53.72
N GLY A 485 37.60 1.84 -53.93
CA GLY A 485 38.60 1.81 -52.86
C GLY A 485 38.48 0.60 -51.93
N LEU A 486 38.06 -0.55 -52.49
CA LEU A 486 37.98 -1.83 -51.78
C LEU A 486 39.23 -2.66 -52.06
N GLU A 487 39.50 -3.62 -51.18
CA GLU A 487 40.62 -4.55 -51.37
C GLU A 487 40.19 -5.78 -52.18
N PRO A 488 41.05 -6.29 -53.09
CA PRO A 488 40.79 -7.53 -53.82
C PRO A 488 40.60 -8.73 -52.89
N GLY A 489 39.66 -9.60 -53.23
CA GLY A 489 39.39 -10.85 -52.51
C GLY A 489 38.76 -10.71 -51.11
N MET A 490 38.44 -9.51 -50.65
CA MET A 490 37.91 -9.26 -49.31
C MET A 490 36.38 -9.19 -49.25
N ALA A 491 35.81 -9.61 -48.12
CA ALA A 491 34.39 -9.53 -47.85
C ALA A 491 34.02 -8.22 -47.13
N TYR A 492 32.95 -7.59 -47.59
CA TYR A 492 32.41 -6.36 -47.04
C TYR A 492 30.92 -6.48 -46.79
N VAL A 493 30.43 -5.83 -45.73
CA VAL A 493 29.01 -5.57 -45.51
C VAL A 493 28.72 -4.12 -45.88
N PHE A 494 27.66 -3.93 -46.65
CA PHE A 494 27.15 -2.64 -47.06
C PHE A 494 25.80 -2.37 -46.41
N ASP A 495 25.71 -1.22 -45.74
CA ASP A 495 24.46 -0.70 -45.19
C ASP A 495 24.07 0.55 -45.97
N VAL A 496 22.79 0.66 -46.32
CA VAL A 496 22.22 1.87 -46.92
C VAL A 496 21.22 2.46 -45.94
N TYR A 497 21.34 3.74 -45.66
CA TYR A 497 20.40 4.50 -44.84
C TYR A 497 19.71 5.56 -45.69
N LEU A 498 18.38 5.57 -45.62
CA LEU A 498 17.56 6.67 -46.09
C LEU A 498 17.48 7.72 -44.97
N MET A 499 18.24 8.80 -45.17
CA MET A 499 18.31 9.95 -44.29
C MET A 499 17.16 10.89 -44.62
N ARG A 500 16.31 11.16 -43.63
CA ARG A 500 15.18 12.08 -43.76
C ARG A 500 15.42 13.29 -42.89
N ARG A 501 14.89 14.44 -43.33
CA ARG A 501 14.85 15.64 -42.50
C ARG A 501 13.97 15.42 -41.26
N TRP A 502 12.92 14.61 -41.42
CA TRP A 502 11.91 14.30 -40.41
C TRP A 502 11.70 12.78 -40.31
N GLY A 503 11.65 12.26 -39.09
CA GLY A 503 11.48 10.83 -38.81
C GLY A 503 12.81 10.08 -38.69
N ILE A 504 12.74 8.90 -38.06
CA ILE A 504 13.90 8.01 -37.85
C ILE A 504 14.52 7.60 -39.21
N PRO A 505 15.86 7.60 -39.35
CA PRO A 505 16.53 7.08 -40.54
C PRO A 505 16.16 5.62 -40.81
N ILE A 506 15.91 5.29 -42.08
CA ILE A 506 15.45 3.94 -42.46
C ILE A 506 16.63 3.14 -43.00
N LYS A 507 16.92 2.02 -42.34
CA LYS A 507 17.98 1.08 -42.74
C LYS A 507 17.45 0.07 -43.78
N TYR A 508 18.20 -0.12 -44.85
CA TYR A 508 17.96 -1.19 -45.82
C TYR A 508 18.57 -2.50 -45.31
N ALA A 509 18.03 -3.63 -45.76
CA ALA A 509 18.59 -4.95 -45.46
C ALA A 509 20.06 -5.01 -45.91
N SER A 510 20.96 -5.18 -44.94
CA SER A 510 22.40 -5.18 -45.15
C SER A 510 22.82 -6.20 -46.21
N LYS A 511 23.76 -5.83 -47.08
CA LYS A 511 24.25 -6.69 -48.16
C LYS A 511 25.71 -7.05 -47.97
N MET A 512 26.00 -8.34 -47.81
CA MET A 512 27.36 -8.85 -47.79
C MET A 512 27.82 -9.19 -49.21
N LEU A 513 29.02 -8.72 -49.59
CA LEU A 513 29.64 -8.98 -50.90
C LEU A 513 31.14 -9.18 -50.75
N LYS A 514 31.68 -10.10 -51.55
CA LYS A 514 33.13 -10.32 -51.70
C LYS A 514 33.61 -9.72 -53.02
N THR A 515 34.68 -8.91 -53.00
CA THR A 515 35.33 -8.38 -54.20
C THR A 515 36.00 -9.52 -55.00
N ARG A 516 36.32 -9.28 -56.28
CA ARG A 516 37.08 -10.27 -57.07
C ARG A 516 38.52 -10.36 -56.54
N LYS A 517 39.09 -11.56 -56.55
CA LYS A 517 40.51 -11.78 -56.23
C LYS A 517 41.41 -11.28 -57.35
N GLU A 518 41.02 -11.56 -58.59
CA GLU A 518 41.77 -11.25 -59.80
C GLU A 518 40.88 -10.53 -60.82
N CYS A 519 41.51 -9.60 -61.52
CA CYS A 519 41.03 -8.77 -62.61
C CYS A 519 42.17 -8.70 -63.62
#